data_AF-A0AB74CJE7-F1
#
_entry.id   AF-A0AB74CJE7-F1
#
_cell.length_a   1.000
_cell.length_b   1.000
_cell.length_c   1.000
_cell.angle_alpha   90.00
_cell.angle_beta   90.00
_cell.angle_gamma   90.00
#
_symmetry.space_group_name_H-M   'P 1'
#
loop_
_entity.id
_entity.type
_entity.pdbx_description
1 polymer ?
#
loop_
_entity_poly.entity_id
_entity_poly.type
_entity_poly.pdbx_seq_one_letter_code
_entity_poly.pdbx_strand_id
1 'polypeptide(L)'
;MVGISSSSKPIFLVTHPRAISTAFERAFLTRDNDIACVHEPFSDAYHWGPEKLSERYENVEKLRAENGFQDYTYRVALGLVNDSKQNGKRVFVKDMAKCLMPLPGADPRIAPSLHYEQRAINRMDSLQNHTAIPNPTVFPPDILSGFHYTFLIRNPRQSIPSLYQCSIPPKSHITGWNGFKATDAGYAELRILFDYLVQVQIIGPGTGNDICIVDADDLLADPEGIVEEYCCSVGIPYDPRSLHWGAEKDQQRARDIFQNWIPFHDAALKSTSLNPQPPRVTTLEDDIAEWTEKFGAEAAMLIHQNVEDNMEDYLYLKQFAIKT
;
A
#
# COMPACT_ATOMS: atom_id res chain seq x y z
N MET A 1 -19.90 7.20 -21.39
CA MET A 1 -19.49 5.79 -21.27
C MET A 1 -17.99 5.78 -21.22
N VAL A 2 -17.42 5.81 -20.01
CA VAL A 2 -15.98 5.58 -19.81
C VAL A 2 -15.73 4.12 -20.17
N GLY A 3 -14.77 3.87 -21.06
CA GLY A 3 -14.47 2.52 -21.50
C GLY A 3 -13.94 1.70 -20.33
N ILE A 4 -14.53 0.54 -20.05
CA ILE A 4 -14.02 -0.40 -19.06
C ILE A 4 -12.58 -0.74 -19.45
N SER A 5 -11.62 -0.43 -18.59
CA SER A 5 -10.22 -0.83 -18.77
C SER A 5 -10.14 -2.35 -18.93
N SER A 6 -9.72 -2.83 -20.12
CA SER A 6 -9.60 -4.27 -20.42
C SER A 6 -8.25 -4.86 -19.97
N SER A 7 -7.55 -4.21 -19.03
CA SER A 7 -6.20 -4.60 -18.63
C SER A 7 -6.20 -5.89 -17.82
N SER A 8 -5.42 -6.89 -18.26
CA SER A 8 -5.14 -8.12 -17.51
C SER A 8 -3.92 -8.01 -16.60
N LYS A 9 -3.28 -6.83 -16.55
CA LYS A 9 -2.14 -6.57 -15.67
C LYS A 9 -2.54 -6.77 -14.20
N PRO A 10 -1.65 -7.27 -13.33
CA PRO A 10 -1.86 -7.26 -11.89
C PRO A 10 -2.24 -5.87 -11.42
N ILE A 11 -3.28 -5.77 -10.61
CA ILE A 11 -3.62 -4.54 -9.92
C ILE A 11 -2.60 -4.37 -8.80
N PHE A 12 -1.99 -3.20 -8.70
CA PHE A 12 -1.10 -2.85 -7.61
C PHE A 12 -1.71 -1.70 -6.82
N LEU A 13 -2.34 -2.04 -5.69
CA LEU A 13 -2.79 -1.09 -4.69
C LEU A 13 -1.59 -0.61 -3.87
N VAL A 14 -1.16 0.62 -4.13
CA VAL A 14 -0.04 1.24 -3.41
C VAL A 14 -0.58 2.23 -2.39
N THR A 15 -0.07 2.14 -1.16
CA THR A 15 -0.62 2.89 -0.02
C THR A 15 0.47 3.49 0.85
N HIS A 16 0.08 4.36 1.78
CA HIS A 16 0.89 4.66 2.95
C HIS A 16 0.40 3.80 4.15
N PRO A 17 1.20 3.61 5.21
CA PRO A 17 0.76 2.87 6.39
C PRO A 17 -0.52 3.44 7.00
N ARG A 18 -1.36 2.54 7.55
CA ARG A 18 -2.61 2.86 8.27
C ARG A 18 -3.72 3.50 7.43
N ALA A 19 -3.69 3.31 6.11
CA ALA A 19 -4.67 3.87 5.19
C ALA A 19 -6.05 3.17 5.14
N ILE A 20 -6.30 2.09 5.91
CA ILE A 20 -7.49 1.19 5.80
C ILE A 20 -7.36 0.13 4.69
N SER A 21 -6.20 0.08 4.04
CA SER A 21 -5.93 -0.85 2.93
C SER A 21 -6.10 -2.33 3.24
N THR A 22 -5.86 -2.80 4.47
CA THR A 22 -6.16 -4.20 4.85
C THR A 22 -7.66 -4.50 4.81
N ALA A 23 -8.52 -3.59 5.29
CA ALA A 23 -9.97 -3.80 5.24
C ALA A 23 -10.50 -3.70 3.80
N PHE A 24 -9.90 -2.83 2.98
CA PHE A 24 -10.18 -2.78 1.56
C PHE A 24 -9.74 -4.06 0.84
N GLU A 25 -8.55 -4.58 1.14
CA GLU A 25 -8.05 -5.86 0.63
C GLU A 25 -8.94 -7.04 1.04
N ARG A 26 -9.54 -7.00 2.25
CA ARG A 26 -10.53 -8.01 2.65
C ARG A 26 -11.68 -8.13 1.65
N ALA A 27 -12.10 -7.04 1.01
CA ALA A 27 -13.14 -7.11 -0.01
C ALA A 27 -12.71 -7.99 -1.20
N PHE A 28 -11.47 -7.86 -1.66
CA PHE A 28 -10.93 -8.66 -2.77
C PHE A 28 -10.56 -10.10 -2.35
N LEU A 29 -10.27 -10.34 -1.07
CA LEU A 29 -10.05 -11.69 -0.55
C LEU A 29 -11.29 -12.60 -0.58
N THR A 30 -12.49 -12.01 -0.57
CA THR A 30 -13.74 -12.76 -0.76
C THR A 30 -13.96 -13.18 -2.21
N ARG A 31 -13.24 -12.56 -3.15
CA ARG A 31 -13.34 -12.79 -4.60
C ARG A 31 -12.36 -13.84 -5.08
N ASP A 32 -12.23 -14.92 -4.33
CA ASP A 32 -11.25 -15.96 -4.61
C ASP A 32 -11.52 -16.78 -5.87
N ASN A 33 -12.65 -16.60 -6.53
CA ASN A 33 -12.94 -17.25 -7.80
C ASN A 33 -12.27 -16.56 -8.99
N ASP A 34 -12.02 -15.25 -8.91
CA ASP A 34 -11.50 -14.43 -10.02
C ASP A 34 -10.32 -13.52 -9.65
N ILE A 35 -10.03 -13.34 -8.36
CA ILE A 35 -8.90 -12.55 -7.86
C ILE A 35 -7.94 -13.40 -7.03
N ALA A 36 -6.64 -13.22 -7.26
CA ALA A 36 -5.56 -13.76 -6.44
C ALA A 36 -4.88 -12.60 -5.69
N CYS A 37 -5.10 -12.50 -4.38
CA CYS A 37 -4.47 -11.46 -3.57
C CYS A 37 -3.05 -11.85 -3.15
N VAL A 38 -2.12 -10.90 -3.27
CA VAL A 38 -0.74 -11.00 -2.81
C VAL A 38 -0.49 -9.83 -1.84
N HIS A 39 -0.43 -10.16 -0.55
CA HIS A 39 -0.34 -9.18 0.52
C HIS A 39 1.12 -8.81 0.82
N GLU A 40 1.44 -7.53 0.65
CA GLU A 40 2.70 -6.88 1.03
C GLU A 40 3.98 -7.66 0.65
N PRO A 41 4.10 -8.19 -0.59
CA PRO A 41 5.19 -9.08 -0.95
C PRO A 41 6.56 -8.40 -0.87
N PHE A 42 6.63 -7.07 -0.99
CA PHE A 42 7.88 -6.31 -0.99
C PHE A 42 8.28 -5.82 0.40
N SER A 43 7.37 -5.86 1.38
CA SER A 43 7.64 -5.45 2.77
C SER A 43 8.78 -6.27 3.40
N ASP A 44 8.80 -7.59 3.16
CA ASP A 44 9.82 -8.50 3.69
C ASP A 44 11.20 -8.21 3.08
N ALA A 45 11.26 -7.97 1.76
CA ALA A 45 12.48 -7.57 1.07
C ALA A 45 12.99 -6.21 1.58
N TYR A 46 12.07 -5.27 1.82
CA TYR A 46 12.38 -3.94 2.33
C TYR A 46 12.91 -3.95 3.77
N HIS A 47 12.31 -4.74 4.66
CA HIS A 47 12.64 -4.78 6.09
C HIS A 47 13.79 -5.73 6.43
N TRP A 48 13.79 -6.92 5.84
CA TRP A 48 14.62 -8.03 6.31
C TRP A 48 15.43 -8.73 5.24
N GLY A 49 15.08 -8.60 3.96
CA GLY A 49 15.83 -9.21 2.86
C GLY A 49 17.31 -8.78 2.78
N PRO A 50 18.14 -9.47 1.98
CA PRO A 50 19.54 -9.08 1.77
C PRO A 50 19.67 -7.72 1.06
N GLU A 51 18.59 -7.23 0.45
CA GLU A 51 18.50 -5.94 -0.26
C GLU A 51 17.76 -4.87 0.56
N LYS A 52 17.63 -5.08 1.87
CA LYS A 52 16.83 -4.21 2.75
C LYS A 52 17.20 -2.73 2.59
N LEU A 53 16.16 -1.90 2.69
CA LEU A 53 16.29 -0.45 2.70
C LEU A 53 15.91 0.13 4.05
N SER A 54 15.19 -0.63 4.88
CA SER A 54 14.73 -0.22 6.20
C SER A 54 15.85 -0.13 7.26
N GLU A 55 15.75 0.92 8.09
CA GLU A 55 16.47 1.08 9.37
C GLU A 55 15.54 0.91 10.59
N ARG A 56 14.36 0.33 10.37
CA ARG A 56 13.34 0.15 11.42
C ARG A 56 13.78 -0.83 12.51
N TYR A 57 14.43 -1.91 12.12
CA TYR A 57 14.73 -3.05 12.98
C TYR A 57 16.21 -3.14 13.32
N GLU A 58 16.50 -3.45 14.58
CA GLU A 58 17.83 -3.88 15.03
C GLU A 58 18.00 -5.39 14.82
N ASN A 59 19.24 -5.88 14.80
CA ASN A 59 19.57 -7.31 14.68
C ASN A 59 18.93 -8.01 13.46
N VAL A 60 18.79 -7.29 12.34
CA VAL A 60 18.13 -7.81 11.13
C VAL A 60 18.74 -9.10 10.63
N GLU A 61 20.06 -9.30 10.75
CA GLU A 61 20.72 -10.56 10.35
C GLU A 61 20.17 -11.77 11.11
N LYS A 62 19.91 -11.60 12.43
CA LYS A 62 19.31 -12.64 13.26
C LYS A 62 17.85 -12.88 12.86
N LEU A 63 17.06 -11.81 12.74
CA LEU A 63 15.65 -11.90 12.30
C LEU A 63 15.53 -12.55 10.92
N ARG A 64 16.44 -12.22 9.99
CA ARG A 64 16.52 -12.79 8.65
C ARG A 64 16.79 -14.30 8.71
N ALA A 65 17.74 -14.74 9.53
CA ALA A 65 18.05 -16.15 9.72
C ALA A 65 16.89 -16.93 10.36
N GLU A 66 16.27 -16.38 11.41
CA GLU A 66 15.20 -17.05 12.17
C GLU A 66 13.90 -17.16 11.37
N ASN A 67 13.59 -16.16 10.53
CA ASN A 67 12.33 -16.12 9.77
C ASN A 67 12.47 -16.56 8.30
N GLY A 68 13.66 -17.01 7.88
CA GLY A 68 13.85 -17.54 6.53
C GLY A 68 13.94 -16.48 5.41
N PHE A 69 14.28 -15.23 5.74
CA PHE A 69 14.41 -14.15 4.76
C PHE A 69 15.81 -14.04 4.13
N GLN A 70 16.68 -15.05 4.31
CA GLN A 70 18.07 -15.07 3.84
C GLN A 70 18.17 -14.75 2.34
N ASP A 71 17.28 -15.35 1.56
CA ASP A 71 17.24 -15.23 0.09
C ASP A 71 16.04 -14.39 -0.40
N TYR A 72 15.29 -13.76 0.50
CA TYR A 72 14.08 -13.02 0.15
C TYR A 72 14.40 -11.64 -0.43
N THR A 73 14.65 -11.61 -1.73
CA THR A 73 14.96 -10.42 -2.54
C THR A 73 13.71 -9.79 -3.15
N TYR A 74 13.85 -8.60 -3.75
CA TYR A 74 12.77 -8.02 -4.55
C TYR A 74 12.37 -8.90 -5.74
N ARG A 75 13.32 -9.65 -6.32
CA ARG A 75 13.03 -10.65 -7.35
C ARG A 75 12.15 -11.79 -6.82
N VAL A 76 12.41 -12.30 -5.62
CA VAL A 76 11.59 -13.36 -5.01
C VAL A 76 10.17 -12.85 -4.80
N ALA A 77 10.00 -11.64 -4.25
CA ALA A 77 8.72 -11.00 -4.10
C ALA A 77 7.96 -10.84 -5.44
N LEU A 78 8.65 -10.43 -6.50
CA LEU A 78 8.07 -10.34 -7.85
C LEU A 78 7.69 -11.71 -8.42
N GLY A 79 8.47 -12.75 -8.10
CA GLY A 79 8.17 -14.14 -8.40
C GLY A 79 6.81 -14.56 -7.84
N LEU A 80 6.51 -14.24 -6.58
CA LEU A 80 5.22 -14.53 -5.95
C LEU A 80 4.05 -13.87 -6.69
N VAL A 81 4.22 -12.62 -7.12
CA VAL A 81 3.22 -11.90 -7.92
C VAL A 81 3.02 -12.58 -9.27
N ASN A 82 4.09 -13.00 -9.94
CA ASN A 82 4.04 -13.65 -11.25
C ASN A 82 3.45 -15.06 -11.18
N ASP A 83 3.82 -15.86 -10.19
CA ASP A 83 3.30 -17.21 -9.99
C ASP A 83 1.79 -17.19 -9.70
N SER A 84 1.32 -16.15 -9.00
CA SER A 84 -0.11 -15.96 -8.74
C SER A 84 -0.95 -15.73 -10.00
N LYS A 85 -0.34 -15.36 -11.13
CA LYS A 85 -1.03 -15.20 -12.43
C LYS A 85 -1.46 -16.54 -13.05
N GLN A 86 -0.86 -17.65 -12.62
CA GLN A 86 -1.01 -18.95 -13.31
C GLN A 86 -2.40 -19.59 -13.14
N ASN A 87 -3.29 -19.02 -12.32
CA ASN A 87 -4.59 -19.61 -11.98
C ASN A 87 -5.78 -19.03 -12.77
N GLY A 88 -5.53 -18.25 -13.82
CA GLY A 88 -6.58 -17.56 -14.60
C GLY A 88 -7.28 -16.41 -13.85
N LYS A 89 -6.91 -16.18 -12.59
CA LYS A 89 -7.35 -15.05 -11.76
C LYS A 89 -6.50 -13.82 -12.06
N ARG A 90 -7.11 -12.64 -11.97
CA ARG A 90 -6.32 -11.40 -11.98
C ARG A 90 -5.66 -11.23 -10.63
N VAL A 91 -4.39 -10.84 -10.63
CA VAL A 91 -3.62 -10.66 -9.39
C VAL A 91 -3.93 -9.28 -8.80
N PHE A 92 -4.15 -9.22 -7.49
CA PHE A 92 -4.29 -8.00 -6.71
C PHE A 92 -3.15 -7.94 -5.70
N VAL A 93 -2.22 -7.02 -5.90
CA VAL A 93 -1.07 -6.80 -5.02
C VAL A 93 -1.38 -5.60 -4.14
N LYS A 94 -1.17 -5.73 -2.84
CA LYS A 94 -1.23 -4.60 -1.91
C LYS A 94 0.16 -4.40 -1.32
N ASP A 95 0.70 -3.18 -1.35
CA ASP A 95 1.95 -2.84 -0.64
C ASP A 95 1.99 -1.36 -0.27
N MET A 96 3.08 -0.92 0.37
CA MET A 96 3.32 0.48 0.71
C MET A 96 4.34 1.10 -0.25
N ALA A 97 4.13 2.36 -0.63
CA ALA A 97 5.04 3.07 -1.55
C ALA A 97 6.49 3.09 -1.04
N LYS A 98 6.68 3.25 0.28
CA LYS A 98 8.01 3.23 0.91
C LYS A 98 8.79 1.94 0.66
N CYS A 99 8.10 0.80 0.47
CA CYS A 99 8.75 -0.48 0.18
C CYS A 99 9.33 -0.53 -1.23
N LEU A 100 9.03 0.45 -2.09
CA LEU A 100 9.56 0.56 -3.46
C LEU A 100 10.65 1.64 -3.59
N MET A 101 10.96 2.37 -2.52
CA MET A 101 11.81 3.55 -2.54
C MET A 101 13.09 3.35 -1.73
N PRO A 102 14.23 3.93 -2.16
CA PRO A 102 15.36 4.17 -1.27
C PRO A 102 14.95 4.98 -0.04
N LEU A 103 15.79 4.97 0.99
CA LEU A 103 15.60 5.84 2.15
C LEU A 103 15.67 7.32 1.74
N PRO A 104 14.95 8.21 2.45
CA PRO A 104 15.07 9.65 2.25
C PRO A 104 16.54 10.12 2.23
N GLY A 105 16.93 10.82 1.17
CA GLY A 105 18.29 11.33 0.97
C GLY A 105 19.29 10.33 0.33
N ALA A 106 18.90 9.08 0.10
CA ALA A 106 19.71 8.13 -0.66
C ALA A 106 19.50 8.31 -2.17
N ASP A 107 20.54 8.04 -2.96
CA ASP A 107 20.44 8.07 -4.42
C ASP A 107 19.47 6.98 -4.93
N PRO A 108 18.63 7.29 -5.94
CA PRO A 108 17.83 6.29 -6.61
C PRO A 108 18.68 5.18 -7.20
N ARG A 109 18.31 3.93 -6.92
CA ARG A 109 19.02 2.74 -7.40
C ARG A 109 18.07 1.58 -7.59
N ILE A 110 18.25 0.84 -8.67
CA ILE A 110 17.56 -0.43 -8.89
C ILE A 110 18.04 -1.46 -7.88
N ALA A 111 17.13 -2.29 -7.36
CA ALA A 111 17.50 -3.39 -6.48
C ALA A 111 18.46 -4.36 -7.21
N PRO A 112 19.57 -4.80 -6.58
CA PRO A 112 20.56 -5.66 -7.23
C PRO A 112 19.99 -6.88 -7.97
N SER A 113 18.99 -7.52 -7.39
CA SER A 113 18.29 -8.69 -7.88
C SER A 113 17.44 -8.39 -9.12
N LEU A 114 17.10 -7.13 -9.41
CA LEU A 114 16.30 -6.72 -10.56
C LEU A 114 17.16 -6.25 -11.76
N HIS A 115 18.48 -6.09 -11.61
CA HIS A 115 19.36 -5.64 -12.70
C HIS A 115 19.42 -6.58 -13.93
N TYR A 116 19.12 -7.87 -13.78
CA TYR A 116 19.14 -8.81 -14.90
C TYR A 116 17.97 -8.57 -15.86
N GLU A 117 16.80 -8.18 -15.35
CA GLU A 117 15.60 -7.91 -16.15
C GLU A 117 15.83 -6.69 -17.05
N GLN A 118 16.48 -5.65 -16.51
CA GLN A 118 16.94 -4.48 -17.27
C GLN A 118 17.89 -4.85 -18.44
N ARG A 119 18.71 -5.90 -18.31
CA ARG A 119 19.67 -6.33 -19.36
C ARG A 119 19.07 -7.23 -20.43
N ALA A 120 18.05 -8.04 -20.09
CA ALA A 120 17.38 -8.91 -21.05
C ALA A 120 16.57 -8.11 -22.08
N ILE A 121 15.98 -6.99 -21.65
CA ILE A 121 15.10 -6.14 -22.46
C ILE A 121 15.89 -5.17 -23.35
N ASN A 122 17.05 -4.67 -22.89
CA ASN A 122 17.97 -3.87 -23.71
C ASN A 122 18.46 -4.59 -25.00
N ARG A 123 18.22 -5.90 -25.14
CA ARG A 123 18.47 -6.66 -26.38
C ARG A 123 17.25 -6.79 -27.30
N MET A 124 16.03 -6.55 -26.81
CA MET A 124 14.79 -6.78 -27.57
C MET A 124 14.01 -5.51 -27.88
N ASP A 125 14.28 -4.38 -27.23
CA ASP A 125 13.59 -3.13 -27.57
C ASP A 125 14.51 -1.96 -27.87
N SER A 126 14.43 -1.53 -29.12
CA SER A 126 14.88 -0.24 -29.63
C SER A 126 13.70 0.74 -29.66
N LEU A 127 12.88 0.72 -28.61
CA LEU A 127 11.85 1.72 -28.37
C LEU A 127 12.48 2.95 -27.71
N GLN A 128 12.92 3.85 -28.59
CA GLN A 128 12.68 5.29 -28.55
C GLN A 128 12.26 5.90 -27.20
N ASN A 129 13.15 6.73 -26.65
CA ASN A 129 12.91 7.82 -25.69
C ASN A 129 12.25 7.45 -24.34
N HIS A 130 12.91 6.64 -23.52
CA HIS A 130 12.77 6.83 -22.07
C HIS A 130 13.53 8.09 -21.66
N THR A 131 12.73 9.12 -21.45
CA THR A 131 13.03 10.52 -21.14
C THR A 131 13.91 10.73 -19.90
N ALA A 132 14.52 11.92 -19.81
CA ALA A 132 15.43 12.42 -18.77
C ALA A 132 14.88 12.47 -17.31
N ILE A 133 13.82 11.72 -16.99
CA ILE A 133 13.15 11.72 -15.69
C ILE A 133 13.79 10.61 -14.83
N PRO A 134 14.48 10.95 -13.73
CA PRO A 134 15.10 9.96 -12.87
C PRO A 134 14.05 9.05 -12.22
N ASN A 135 14.22 7.73 -12.33
CA ASN A 135 13.37 6.77 -11.64
C ASN A 135 13.66 6.79 -10.13
N PRO A 136 12.70 7.17 -9.26
CA PRO A 136 12.93 7.23 -7.82
C PRO A 136 12.89 5.86 -7.14
N THR A 137 12.43 4.81 -7.83
CA THR A 137 12.14 3.51 -7.24
C THR A 137 13.31 2.53 -7.37
N VAL A 138 13.21 1.42 -6.63
CA VAL A 138 14.12 0.28 -6.79
C VAL A 138 13.72 -0.68 -7.92
N PHE A 139 12.63 -0.39 -8.63
CA PHE A 139 12.14 -1.22 -9.74
C PHE A 139 12.56 -0.63 -11.08
N PRO A 140 13.05 -1.45 -12.02
CA PRO A 140 13.19 -1.04 -13.42
C PRO A 140 11.87 -0.50 -14.01
N PRO A 141 11.90 0.50 -14.91
CA PRO A 141 10.69 1.06 -15.52
C PRO A 141 9.79 0.03 -16.23
N ASP A 142 10.40 -0.99 -16.82
CA ASP A 142 9.73 -2.13 -17.46
C ASP A 142 8.89 -2.94 -16.45
N ILE A 143 9.43 -3.24 -15.27
CA ILE A 143 8.68 -3.89 -14.19
C ILE A 143 7.52 -3.00 -13.73
N LEU A 144 7.77 -1.70 -13.52
CA LEU A 144 6.72 -0.76 -13.13
C LEU A 144 5.58 -0.74 -14.17
N SER A 145 5.91 -0.67 -15.45
CA SER A 145 4.92 -0.66 -16.54
C SER A 145 4.05 -1.93 -16.61
N GLY A 146 4.48 -3.02 -15.95
CA GLY A 146 3.78 -4.30 -15.88
C GLY A 146 2.55 -4.32 -14.97
N PHE A 147 2.31 -3.26 -14.19
CA PHE A 147 1.19 -3.16 -13.25
C PHE A 147 0.06 -2.23 -13.73
N HIS A 148 -1.14 -2.48 -13.21
CA HIS A 148 -2.25 -1.53 -13.20
C HIS A 148 -2.31 -0.91 -11.80
N TYR A 149 -1.77 0.30 -11.64
CA TYR A 149 -1.68 0.99 -10.36
C TYR A 149 -3.00 1.58 -9.91
N THR A 150 -3.26 1.44 -8.61
CA THR A 150 -4.26 2.20 -7.87
C THR A 150 -3.65 2.67 -6.56
N PHE A 151 -4.24 3.70 -5.96
CA PHE A 151 -3.74 4.26 -4.72
C PHE A 151 -4.84 4.31 -3.67
N LEU A 152 -4.45 4.19 -2.41
CA LEU A 152 -5.38 4.38 -1.30
C LEU A 152 -4.72 5.21 -0.22
N ILE A 153 -5.36 6.35 0.07
CA ILE A 153 -4.90 7.39 0.97
C ILE A 153 -5.88 7.54 2.13
N ARG A 154 -5.41 8.09 3.24
CA ARG A 154 -6.24 8.44 4.40
C ARG A 154 -5.79 9.77 4.95
N ASN A 155 -6.70 10.50 5.56
CA ASN A 155 -6.36 11.75 6.21
C ASN A 155 -5.34 11.51 7.37
N PRO A 156 -4.23 12.29 7.42
CA PRO A 156 -3.20 12.16 8.45
C PRO A 156 -3.74 12.26 9.88
N ARG A 157 -4.81 13.04 10.10
CA ARG A 157 -5.48 13.18 11.41
C ARG A 157 -5.97 11.83 11.98
N GLN A 158 -6.19 10.83 11.13
CA GLN A 158 -6.57 9.47 11.55
C GLN A 158 -5.43 8.47 11.40
N SER A 159 -4.60 8.59 10.36
CA SER A 159 -3.54 7.61 10.10
C SER A 159 -2.37 7.73 11.09
N ILE A 160 -1.91 8.95 11.40
CA ILE A 160 -0.73 9.23 12.24
C ILE A 160 -0.95 8.79 13.69
N PRO A 161 -2.04 9.18 14.39
CA PRO A 161 -2.28 8.66 15.75
C PRO A 161 -2.46 7.14 15.76
N SER A 162 -3.03 6.56 14.68
CA SER A 162 -3.11 5.11 14.57
C SER A 162 -1.74 4.45 14.38
N LEU A 163 -0.83 5.07 13.64
CA LEU A 163 0.55 4.59 13.45
C LEU A 163 1.37 4.74 14.73
N TYR A 164 1.20 5.85 15.44
CA TYR A 164 1.77 6.07 16.77
C TYR A 164 1.34 4.97 17.73
N GLN A 165 0.06 4.62 17.77
CA GLN A 165 -0.45 3.53 18.61
C GLN A 165 0.17 2.16 18.28
N CYS A 166 0.51 1.89 17.02
CA CYS A 166 1.25 0.68 16.63
C CYS A 166 2.72 0.70 17.06
N SER A 167 3.25 1.88 17.39
CA SER A 167 4.66 2.12 17.72
C SER A 167 4.96 2.11 19.22
N ILE A 168 3.95 1.85 20.06
CA ILE A 168 4.05 1.79 21.51
C ILE A 168 3.57 0.43 22.07
N PRO A 169 3.95 0.07 23.31
CA PRO A 169 3.48 -1.15 23.94
C PRO A 169 1.95 -1.17 24.14
N PRO A 170 1.31 -2.34 24.12
CA PRO A 170 1.89 -3.68 23.94
C PRO A 170 2.18 -4.05 22.48
N LYS A 171 1.68 -3.27 21.51
CA LYS A 171 1.77 -3.62 20.08
C LYS A 171 3.21 -3.63 19.56
N SER A 172 4.01 -2.66 19.97
CA SER A 172 5.42 -2.57 19.55
C SER A 172 6.26 -3.74 20.08
N HIS A 173 5.93 -4.29 21.26
CA HIS A 173 6.61 -5.46 21.82
C HIS A 173 6.37 -6.72 20.99
N ILE A 174 5.20 -6.87 20.38
CA ILE A 174 4.85 -8.03 19.55
C ILE A 174 5.54 -7.95 18.19
N THR A 175 5.60 -6.75 17.61
CA THR A 175 6.09 -6.55 16.23
C THR A 175 7.56 -6.15 16.15
N GLY A 176 8.16 -5.74 17.26
CA GLY A 176 9.46 -5.05 17.26
C GLY A 176 9.41 -3.64 16.69
N TRP A 177 8.23 -3.12 16.32
CA TRP A 177 8.02 -1.78 15.76
C TRP A 177 8.08 -0.73 16.89
N ASN A 178 9.26 -0.55 17.50
CA ASN A 178 9.42 0.30 18.68
C ASN A 178 9.68 1.77 18.33
N GLY A 179 8.90 2.66 18.96
CA GLY A 179 9.05 4.11 18.84
C GLY A 179 8.50 4.66 17.54
N PHE A 180 7.84 5.82 17.59
CA PHE A 180 7.35 6.47 16.39
C PHE A 180 8.53 7.11 15.62
N LYS A 181 8.60 6.90 14.30
CA LYS A 181 9.53 7.60 13.40
C LYS A 181 8.71 8.32 12.33
N ALA A 182 8.99 9.59 12.07
CA ALA A 182 8.28 10.38 11.06
C ALA A 182 8.34 9.74 9.66
N THR A 183 9.48 9.14 9.32
CA THR A 183 9.71 8.40 8.06
C THR A 183 8.88 7.12 7.90
N ASP A 184 8.07 6.76 8.90
CA ASP A 184 7.09 5.69 8.77
C ASP A 184 5.74 6.15 8.22
N ALA A 185 5.49 7.46 8.14
CA ALA A 185 4.21 8.00 7.68
C ALA A 185 3.91 7.67 6.21
N GLY A 186 4.93 7.69 5.33
CA GLY A 186 4.88 7.14 3.97
C GLY A 186 4.14 7.99 2.92
N TYR A 187 3.68 9.20 3.24
CA TYR A 187 2.92 10.06 2.32
C TYR A 187 3.79 10.64 1.21
N ALA A 188 4.98 11.14 1.56
CA ALA A 188 5.92 11.69 0.60
C ALA A 188 6.34 10.64 -0.44
N GLU A 189 6.66 9.41 -0.02
CA GLU A 189 7.01 8.32 -0.93
C GLU A 189 5.84 7.95 -1.85
N LEU A 190 4.60 8.00 -1.34
CA LEU A 190 3.40 7.74 -2.14
C LEU A 190 3.19 8.81 -3.21
N ARG A 191 3.35 10.09 -2.86
CA ARG A 191 3.29 11.21 -3.81
C ARG A 191 4.39 11.14 -4.86
N ILE A 192 5.63 10.89 -4.44
CA ILE A 192 6.78 10.75 -5.35
C ILE A 192 6.53 9.63 -6.36
N LEU A 193 6.02 8.48 -5.91
CA LEU A 193 5.67 7.38 -6.81
C LEU A 193 4.58 7.79 -7.79
N PHE A 194 3.49 8.38 -7.28
CA PHE A 194 2.38 8.83 -8.09
C PHE A 194 2.84 9.80 -9.19
N ASP A 195 3.56 10.87 -8.82
CA ASP A 195 4.06 11.88 -9.75
C ASP A 195 4.98 11.27 -10.80
N TYR A 196 5.88 10.37 -10.39
CA TYR A 196 6.76 9.67 -11.34
C TYR A 196 5.94 8.84 -12.34
N LEU A 197 4.99 8.03 -11.88
CA LEU A 197 4.16 7.18 -12.75
C LEU A 197 3.31 8.00 -13.73
N VAL A 198 2.82 9.18 -13.33
CA VAL A 198 2.15 10.14 -14.23
C VAL A 198 3.14 10.69 -15.25
N GLN A 199 4.31 11.16 -14.80
CA GLN A 199 5.31 11.79 -15.65
C GLN A 199 5.84 10.84 -16.74
N VAL A 200 6.05 9.56 -16.41
CA VAL A 200 6.48 8.55 -17.38
C VAL A 200 5.32 7.87 -18.12
N GLN A 201 4.10 8.36 -17.96
CA GLN A 201 2.90 7.88 -18.68
C GLN A 201 2.62 6.39 -18.45
N ILE A 202 2.88 5.89 -17.23
CA ILE A 202 2.42 4.57 -16.79
C ILE A 202 0.97 4.66 -16.30
N ILE A 203 0.58 5.79 -15.72
CA ILE A 203 -0.81 6.11 -15.33
C ILE A 203 -1.25 7.44 -15.93
N GLY A 204 -2.57 7.62 -16.07
CA GLY A 204 -3.18 8.85 -16.56
C GLY A 204 -3.82 8.71 -17.95
N PRO A 205 -4.35 9.82 -18.48
CA PRO A 205 -5.16 9.81 -19.69
C PRO A 205 -4.43 9.17 -20.89
N GLY A 206 -5.04 8.16 -21.49
CA GLY A 206 -4.51 7.50 -22.69
C GLY A 206 -3.52 6.36 -22.43
N THR A 207 -3.24 6.02 -21.18
CA THR A 207 -2.32 4.92 -20.80
C THR A 207 -3.01 3.55 -20.69
N GLY A 208 -4.35 3.51 -20.71
CA GLY A 208 -5.13 2.31 -20.36
C GLY A 208 -5.11 1.97 -18.87
N ASN A 209 -4.55 2.85 -18.04
CA ASN A 209 -4.56 2.83 -16.60
C ASN A 209 -4.85 4.26 -16.10
N ASP A 210 -6.12 4.65 -16.14
CA ASP A 210 -6.55 5.97 -15.66
C ASP A 210 -6.27 6.11 -14.16
N ILE A 211 -6.11 7.35 -13.69
CA ILE A 211 -5.79 7.61 -12.29
C ILE A 211 -6.94 7.13 -11.40
N CYS A 212 -6.63 6.22 -10.48
CA CYS A 212 -7.55 5.67 -9.50
C CYS A 212 -6.98 5.84 -8.10
N ILE A 213 -7.52 6.79 -7.33
CA ILE A 213 -7.18 7.00 -5.92
C ILE A 213 -8.43 6.85 -5.06
N VAL A 214 -8.37 5.98 -4.05
CA VAL A 214 -9.41 5.83 -3.03
C VAL A 214 -9.04 6.66 -1.81
N ASP A 215 -9.89 7.60 -1.42
CA ASP A 215 -9.80 8.26 -0.12
C ASP A 215 -10.53 7.42 0.94
N ALA A 216 -9.87 7.18 2.06
CA ALA A 216 -10.39 6.31 3.10
C ALA A 216 -11.59 6.90 3.85
N ASP A 217 -11.73 8.23 3.93
CA ASP A 217 -12.90 8.83 4.56
C ASP A 217 -14.13 8.67 3.65
N ASP A 218 -13.94 8.86 2.34
CA ASP A 218 -14.98 8.62 1.33
C ASP A 218 -15.36 7.13 1.27
N LEU A 219 -14.37 6.22 1.28
CA LEU A 219 -14.59 4.76 1.36
C LEU A 219 -15.40 4.36 2.59
N LEU A 220 -15.13 4.97 3.75
CA LEU A 220 -15.87 4.66 4.96
C LEU A 220 -17.28 5.27 4.94
N ALA A 221 -17.47 6.43 4.31
CA ALA A 221 -18.79 7.05 4.19
C ALA A 221 -19.71 6.27 3.24
N ASP A 222 -19.18 5.79 2.11
CA ASP A 222 -19.91 5.04 1.08
C ASP A 222 -19.08 3.87 0.52
N PRO A 223 -18.96 2.75 1.28
CA PRO A 223 -18.20 1.59 0.82
C PRO A 223 -18.72 0.96 -0.47
N GLU A 224 -20.03 0.99 -0.70
CA GLU A 224 -20.66 0.39 -1.88
C GLU A 224 -20.30 1.18 -3.14
N GLY A 225 -20.58 2.49 -3.15
CA GLY A 225 -20.29 3.32 -4.31
C GLY A 225 -18.78 3.38 -4.61
N ILE A 226 -17.93 3.51 -3.59
CA ILE A 226 -16.48 3.64 -3.80
C ILE A 226 -15.88 2.34 -4.33
N VAL A 227 -16.30 1.17 -3.81
CA VAL A 227 -15.80 -0.12 -4.32
C VAL A 227 -16.37 -0.43 -5.70
N GLU A 228 -17.62 -0.04 -5.99
CA GLU A 228 -18.19 -0.16 -7.33
C GLU A 228 -17.42 0.67 -8.36
N GLU A 229 -17.16 1.94 -8.06
CA GLU A 229 -16.39 2.84 -8.93
C GLU A 229 -14.94 2.36 -9.09
N TYR A 230 -14.31 1.91 -8.00
CA TYR A 230 -12.98 1.28 -8.08
C TYR A 230 -12.99 0.07 -9.02
N CYS A 231 -13.96 -0.83 -8.85
CA CYS A 231 -14.13 -2.00 -9.71
C CYS A 231 -14.30 -1.60 -11.19
N CYS A 232 -15.10 -0.57 -11.47
CA CYS A 232 -15.26 -0.01 -12.80
C CYS A 232 -13.93 0.51 -13.38
N SER A 233 -13.23 1.34 -12.61
CA SER A 233 -11.94 1.94 -12.99
C SER A 233 -10.89 0.89 -13.33
N VAL A 234 -10.78 -0.18 -12.52
CA VAL A 234 -9.78 -1.22 -12.76
C VAL A 234 -10.21 -2.25 -13.80
N GLY A 235 -11.51 -2.35 -14.10
CA GLY A 235 -12.07 -3.32 -15.04
C GLY A 235 -12.38 -4.68 -14.41
N ILE A 236 -12.89 -4.70 -13.18
CA ILE A 236 -13.41 -5.89 -12.50
C ILE A 236 -14.93 -5.74 -12.30
N PRO A 237 -15.75 -6.79 -12.50
CA PRO A 237 -17.17 -6.71 -12.19
C PRO A 237 -17.41 -6.49 -10.69
N TYR A 238 -18.17 -5.47 -10.31
CA TYR A 238 -18.56 -5.26 -8.91
C TYR A 238 -19.41 -6.44 -8.39
N ASP A 239 -19.17 -6.87 -7.15
CA ASP A 239 -19.99 -7.85 -6.43
C ASP A 239 -20.27 -7.30 -5.03
N PRO A 240 -21.51 -6.92 -4.68
CA PRO A 240 -21.82 -6.34 -3.37
C PRO A 240 -21.53 -7.29 -2.21
N ARG A 241 -21.49 -8.61 -2.46
CA ARG A 241 -21.10 -9.59 -1.43
C ARG A 241 -19.64 -9.41 -1.00
N SER A 242 -18.81 -8.75 -1.82
CA SER A 242 -17.41 -8.52 -1.48
C SER A 242 -17.21 -7.67 -0.22
N LEU A 243 -18.21 -6.87 0.15
CA LEU A 243 -18.17 -6.08 1.40
C LEU A 243 -18.47 -6.90 2.66
N HIS A 244 -18.75 -8.20 2.54
CA HIS A 244 -19.10 -9.09 3.65
C HIS A 244 -18.24 -10.35 3.65
N TRP A 245 -17.56 -10.60 4.77
CA TRP A 245 -16.60 -11.71 4.97
C TRP A 245 -16.78 -12.37 6.34
N GLY A 246 -18.02 -12.43 6.82
CA GLY A 246 -18.36 -13.07 8.10
C GLY A 246 -18.26 -14.59 8.09
N ALA A 247 -18.19 -15.23 6.91
CA ALA A 247 -18.09 -16.67 6.83
C ALA A 247 -16.72 -17.19 7.30
N GLU A 248 -16.72 -18.36 7.93
CA GLU A 248 -15.50 -18.93 8.53
C GLU A 248 -14.37 -19.12 7.50
N LYS A 249 -14.71 -19.50 6.27
CA LYS A 249 -13.73 -19.63 5.17
C LYS A 249 -12.99 -18.32 4.89
N ASP A 250 -13.68 -17.18 4.96
CA ASP A 250 -13.12 -15.87 4.64
C ASP A 250 -12.30 -15.35 5.84
N GLN A 251 -12.75 -15.64 7.06
CA GLN A 251 -12.00 -15.36 8.28
C GLN A 251 -10.71 -16.20 8.36
N GLN A 252 -10.77 -17.50 8.03
CA GLN A 252 -9.59 -18.36 7.99
C GLN A 252 -8.59 -17.86 6.96
N ARG A 253 -9.03 -17.54 5.73
CA ARG A 253 -8.15 -16.96 4.71
C ARG A 253 -7.48 -15.68 5.18
N ALA A 254 -8.23 -14.77 5.81
CA ALA A 254 -7.66 -13.53 6.35
C ALA A 254 -6.60 -13.81 7.43
N ARG A 255 -6.84 -14.80 8.32
CA ARG A 255 -5.84 -15.21 9.32
C ARG A 255 -4.57 -15.74 8.66
N ASP A 256 -4.70 -16.60 7.65
CA ASP A 256 -3.54 -17.20 6.97
C ASP A 256 -2.65 -16.15 6.28
N ILE A 257 -3.27 -15.10 5.72
CA ILE A 257 -2.57 -14.04 4.98
C ILE A 257 -1.99 -12.97 5.92
N PHE A 258 -2.73 -12.56 6.95
CA PHE A 258 -2.34 -11.42 7.79
C PHE A 258 -1.62 -11.79 9.09
N GLN A 259 -1.38 -13.08 9.36
CA GLN A 259 -0.82 -13.60 10.63
C GLN A 259 0.54 -13.00 11.03
N ASN A 260 1.38 -12.59 10.08
CA ASN A 260 2.73 -12.11 10.40
C ASN A 260 2.74 -10.71 11.04
N TRP A 261 1.63 -9.98 10.98
CA TRP A 261 1.52 -8.60 11.45
C TRP A 261 0.20 -8.33 12.17
N ILE A 262 -0.25 -9.26 13.01
CA ILE A 262 -1.54 -9.18 13.72
C ILE A 262 -1.79 -7.81 14.37
N PRO A 263 -0.84 -7.15 15.09
CA PRO A 263 -1.13 -5.86 15.72
C PRO A 263 -1.47 -4.71 14.75
N PHE A 264 -1.01 -4.83 13.50
CA PHE A 264 -1.35 -3.90 12.41
C PHE A 264 -2.69 -4.27 11.76
N HIS A 265 -3.02 -5.56 11.72
CA HIS A 265 -4.21 -6.07 11.03
C HIS A 265 -5.39 -6.41 11.95
N ASP A 266 -5.25 -6.27 13.27
CA ASP A 266 -6.21 -6.75 14.28
C ASP A 266 -7.64 -6.28 14.06
N ALA A 267 -7.83 -4.98 13.76
CA ALA A 267 -9.14 -4.42 13.50
C ALA A 267 -9.78 -5.01 12.23
N ALA A 268 -8.98 -5.21 11.18
CA ALA A 268 -9.45 -5.84 9.96
C ALA A 268 -9.74 -7.31 10.21
N LEU A 269 -8.87 -8.06 10.90
CA LEU A 269 -9.05 -9.48 11.23
C LEU A 269 -10.31 -9.75 12.06
N LYS A 270 -10.68 -8.84 12.96
CA LYS A 270 -11.90 -8.94 13.78
C LYS A 270 -13.18 -8.51 13.07
N SER A 271 -13.09 -7.82 11.92
CA SER A 271 -14.26 -7.38 11.19
C SER A 271 -14.89 -8.52 10.39
N THR A 272 -16.18 -8.37 10.10
CA THR A 272 -16.95 -9.30 9.25
C THR A 272 -17.48 -8.63 7.98
N SER A 273 -17.26 -7.32 7.83
CA SER A 273 -17.72 -6.51 6.70
C SER A 273 -17.05 -5.13 6.68
N LEU A 274 -17.14 -4.44 5.55
CA LEU A 274 -16.88 -3.00 5.43
C LEU A 274 -18.23 -2.26 5.43
N ASN A 275 -18.68 -1.86 6.62
CA ASN A 275 -19.92 -1.11 6.76
C ASN A 275 -19.68 0.40 6.69
N PRO A 276 -20.66 1.17 6.19
CA PRO A 276 -20.62 2.63 6.27
C PRO A 276 -20.39 3.10 7.70
N GLN A 277 -19.49 4.05 7.87
CA GLN A 277 -19.25 4.75 9.12
C GLN A 277 -19.61 6.23 8.95
N PRO A 278 -20.22 6.85 9.97
CA PRO A 278 -20.46 8.28 9.93
C PRO A 278 -19.11 9.02 9.82
N PRO A 279 -19.05 10.10 9.03
CA PRO A 279 -17.85 10.92 8.97
C PRO A 279 -17.42 11.38 10.36
N ARG A 280 -16.11 11.32 10.64
CA ARG A 280 -15.56 11.86 11.88
C ARG A 280 -15.55 13.39 11.79
N VAL A 281 -16.53 14.02 12.44
CA VAL A 281 -16.64 15.49 12.52
C VAL A 281 -15.95 15.96 13.80
N THR A 282 -14.64 16.23 13.73
CA THR A 282 -13.85 16.77 14.85
C THR A 282 -13.02 17.97 14.40
N THR A 283 -12.80 18.95 15.27
CA THR A 283 -11.80 20.00 15.03
C THR A 283 -10.40 19.51 15.38
N LEU A 284 -9.36 20.24 14.96
CA LEU A 284 -7.98 19.89 15.30
C LEU A 284 -7.76 19.96 16.82
N GLU A 285 -8.42 20.90 17.50
CA GLU A 285 -8.40 21.02 18.96
C GLU A 285 -9.02 19.79 19.64
N ASP A 286 -10.15 19.29 19.13
CA ASP A 286 -10.78 18.06 19.64
C ASP A 286 -9.83 16.86 19.51
N ASP A 287 -9.16 16.74 18.36
CA ASP A 287 -8.20 15.66 18.10
C ASP A 287 -6.98 15.75 19.02
N ILE A 288 -6.39 16.94 19.20
CA ILE A 288 -5.25 17.15 20.10
C ILE A 288 -5.64 16.81 21.54
N ALA A 289 -6.85 17.16 21.97
CA ALA A 289 -7.37 16.80 23.29
C ALA A 289 -7.48 15.28 23.44
N GLU A 290 -8.06 14.57 22.47
CA GLU A 290 -8.13 13.10 22.47
C GLU A 290 -6.74 12.45 22.51
N TRP A 291 -5.80 12.93 21.68
CA TRP A 291 -4.44 12.40 21.66
C TRP A 291 -3.70 12.65 22.97
N THR A 292 -3.92 13.81 23.59
CA THR A 292 -3.33 14.16 24.89
C THR A 292 -3.85 13.26 25.98
N GLU A 293 -5.17 13.01 26.03
CA GLU A 293 -5.77 12.08 26.98
C GLU A 293 -5.24 10.65 26.78
N LYS A 294 -5.16 10.21 25.53
CA LYS A 294 -4.83 8.81 25.20
C LYS A 294 -3.33 8.49 25.28
N PHE A 295 -2.47 9.41 24.88
CA PHE A 295 -1.03 9.17 24.70
C PHE A 295 -0.14 10.09 25.55
N GLY A 296 -0.71 11.11 26.19
CA GLY A 296 0.04 12.14 26.91
C GLY A 296 0.44 13.33 26.03
N ALA A 297 0.77 14.46 26.66
CA ALA A 297 1.00 15.74 25.98
C ALA A 297 2.17 15.72 24.99
N GLU A 298 3.31 15.12 25.36
CA GLU A 298 4.49 15.04 24.48
C GLU A 298 4.17 14.22 23.21
N ALA A 299 3.47 13.11 23.37
CA ALA A 299 3.03 12.28 22.26
C ALA A 299 2.03 13.01 21.36
N ALA A 300 1.07 13.73 21.94
CA ALA A 300 0.10 14.51 21.19
C ALA A 300 0.77 15.61 20.35
N MET A 301 1.78 16.29 20.90
CA MET A 301 2.57 17.27 20.14
C MET A 301 3.30 16.62 18.96
N LEU A 302 3.93 15.45 19.18
CA LEU A 302 4.62 14.71 18.12
C LEU A 302 3.65 14.25 17.03
N ILE A 303 2.49 13.73 17.41
CA ILE A 303 1.42 13.32 16.48
C ILE A 303 0.94 14.53 15.68
N HIS A 304 0.63 15.64 16.34
CA HIS A 304 0.15 16.85 15.69
C HIS A 304 1.16 17.37 14.66
N GLN A 305 2.44 17.48 15.02
CA GLN A 305 3.48 17.90 14.07
C GLN A 305 3.50 16.99 12.84
N ASN A 306 3.42 15.66 13.03
CA ASN A 306 3.43 14.71 11.91
C ASN A 306 2.14 14.71 11.10
N VAL A 307 1.00 15.13 11.67
CA VAL A 307 -0.22 15.37 10.92
C VAL A 307 -0.01 16.53 9.95
N GLU A 308 0.52 17.65 10.44
CA GLU A 308 0.81 18.84 9.64
C GLU A 308 1.85 18.53 8.54
N ASP A 309 2.94 17.85 8.89
CA ASP A 309 4.03 17.51 7.97
C ASP A 309 3.56 16.65 6.77
N ASN A 310 2.48 15.88 6.92
CA ASN A 310 1.97 14.98 5.88
C ASN A 310 0.67 15.49 5.22
N MET A 311 0.12 16.62 5.68
CA MET A 311 -1.18 17.11 5.20
C MET A 311 -1.11 17.60 3.75
N GLU A 312 -0.01 18.23 3.35
CA GLU A 312 0.16 18.71 1.98
C GLU A 312 0.10 17.57 0.96
N ASP A 313 0.86 16.49 1.20
CA ASP A 313 0.90 15.33 0.31
C ASP A 313 -0.45 14.63 0.23
N TYR A 314 -1.15 14.51 1.37
CA TYR A 314 -2.51 13.99 1.41
C TYR A 314 -3.47 14.84 0.56
N LEU A 315 -3.51 16.16 0.79
CA LEU A 315 -4.40 17.07 0.07
C LEU A 315 -4.07 17.16 -1.43
N TYR A 316 -2.80 16.99 -1.80
CA TYR A 316 -2.38 16.87 -3.19
C TYR A 316 -3.00 15.63 -3.85
N LEU A 317 -2.78 14.44 -3.26
CA LEU A 317 -3.31 13.19 -3.81
C LEU A 317 -4.84 13.14 -3.79
N LYS A 318 -5.48 13.73 -2.77
CA LYS A 318 -6.96 13.79 -2.65
C LYS A 318 -7.64 14.48 -3.83
N GLN A 319 -6.96 15.39 -4.53
CA GLN A 319 -7.53 16.05 -5.71
C GLN A 319 -7.86 15.07 -6.85
N PHE A 320 -7.22 13.90 -6.85
CA PHE A 320 -7.41 12.84 -7.82
C PHE A 320 -8.26 11.68 -7.30
N ALA A 321 -8.82 11.79 -6.08
CA ALA A 321 -9.67 10.76 -5.51
C ALA A 321 -10.93 10.54 -6.36
N ILE A 322 -11.31 9.28 -6.53
CA ILE A 322 -12.58 8.91 -7.15
C ILE A 322 -13.73 9.49 -6.32
N LYS A 323 -14.81 9.88 -6.98
CA LYS A 323 -15.98 10.48 -6.34
C LYS A 323 -17.21 9.69 -6.72
N THR A 324 -18.06 9.42 -5.72
CA THR A 324 -19.41 8.90 -5.92
C THR A 324 -20.43 10.02 -5.93
#